data_AF-A0A7S1L8V9-F1
#
_entry.id   AF-A0A7S1L8V9-F1
#
_cell.length_a   1.000
_cell.length_b   1.000
_cell.length_c   1.000
_cell.angle_alpha   90.00
_cell.angle_beta   90.00
_cell.angle_gamma   90.00
#
_symmetry.space_group_name_H-M   'P 1'
#
loop_
_entity.id
_entity.type
_entity.pdbx_description
1 polymer ?
#
loop_
_entity_poly.entity_id
_entity_poly.type
_entity_poly.pdbx_seq_one_letter_code
_entity_poly.pdbx_strand_id
1 'polypeptide(L)'
;SQSPAHAAYLAPPVLASAADVEAESLQHDDLVVLVLATYTGGGAPERCEQFRADLCDIATDFRYGGAFLARQTTFVLGLGDVAYAANYNRFAKDTCDWLRSLGARRVSERLASEKKAQPLVV
;
A
#
# COMPACT_ATOMS: atom_id res chain seq x y z
N SER A 1 31.84 29.74 -5.72
CA SER A 1 30.89 29.11 -6.66
C SER A 1 29.99 28.16 -5.88
N GLN A 2 28.88 28.64 -5.32
CA GLN A 2 27.85 27.76 -4.76
C GLN A 2 26.92 27.37 -5.89
N SER A 3 26.88 26.08 -6.21
CA SER A 3 26.04 25.50 -7.25
C SER A 3 24.57 25.55 -6.82
N PRO A 4 23.62 25.97 -7.68
CA PRO A 4 22.23 26.08 -7.28
C PRO A 4 21.53 24.72 -7.32
N ALA A 5 20.76 24.45 -6.27
CA ALA A 5 19.53 23.65 -6.27
C ALA A 5 19.57 22.27 -6.99
N HIS A 6 20.03 21.25 -6.27
CA HIS A 6 19.61 19.86 -6.49
C HIS A 6 18.40 19.50 -5.61
N ALA A 7 17.48 20.45 -5.42
CA ALA A 7 16.15 20.12 -4.92
C ALA A 7 15.45 19.39 -6.07
N ALA A 8 15.59 18.07 -6.10
CA ALA A 8 14.82 17.22 -6.99
C ALA A 8 13.37 17.69 -6.90
N TYR A 9 12.84 18.20 -8.00
CA TYR A 9 11.45 18.59 -8.13
C TYR A 9 10.64 17.29 -8.14
N LEU A 10 10.48 16.68 -6.97
CA LEU A 10 9.52 15.62 -6.76
C LEU A 10 8.17 16.28 -7.01
N ALA A 11 7.39 15.70 -7.92
CA ALA A 11 6.00 16.10 -8.09
C ALA A 11 5.32 16.19 -6.71
N PRO A 12 4.44 17.18 -6.48
CA PRO A 12 3.78 17.31 -5.19
C PRO A 12 3.06 15.99 -4.84
N PRO A 13 3.11 15.55 -3.57
CA PRO A 13 2.43 14.32 -3.19
C PRO A 13 0.94 14.45 -3.44
N VAL A 14 0.37 13.46 -4.11
CA VAL A 14 -1.07 13.35 -4.32
C VAL A 14 -1.66 12.55 -3.16
N LEU A 15 -2.61 13.15 -2.44
CA LEU A 15 -3.42 12.46 -1.44
C LEU A 15 -4.76 12.10 -2.07
N ALA A 16 -5.04 10.81 -2.16
CA ALA A 16 -6.30 10.29 -2.69
C ALA A 16 -6.87 9.23 -1.75
N SER A 17 -8.19 9.06 -1.79
CA SER A 17 -8.83 7.89 -1.22
C SER A 17 -8.49 6.68 -2.09
N ALA A 18 -8.18 5.53 -1.48
CA ALA A 18 -7.99 4.30 -2.23
C ALA A 18 -9.25 3.90 -3.04
N ALA A 19 -10.43 4.35 -2.61
CA ALA A 19 -11.68 4.16 -3.35
C ALA A 19 -11.71 4.85 -4.73
N ASP A 20 -10.90 5.90 -4.90
CA ASP A 20 -10.86 6.73 -6.11
C ASP A 20 -9.61 6.41 -6.97
N VAL A 21 -8.85 5.39 -6.58
CA VAL A 21 -7.61 4.98 -7.24
C VAL A 21 -7.82 3.68 -7.98
N GLU A 22 -7.48 3.66 -9.27
CA GLU A 22 -7.40 2.42 -10.05
C GLU A 22 -6.13 1.66 -9.64
N ALA A 23 -6.23 0.41 -9.19
CA ALA A 23 -5.09 -0.35 -8.68
C ALA A 23 -3.95 -0.50 -9.73
N GLU A 24 -4.29 -0.54 -11.02
CA GLU A 24 -3.30 -0.60 -12.10
C GLU A 24 -2.49 0.70 -12.25
N SER A 25 -3.06 1.85 -11.85
CA SER A 25 -2.40 3.14 -11.98
C SER A 25 -1.13 3.23 -11.13
N LEU A 26 -1.04 2.43 -10.07
CA LEU A 26 0.08 2.33 -9.14
C LEU A 26 1.43 2.11 -9.83
N GLN A 27 1.46 1.45 -11.01
CA GLN A 27 2.69 1.20 -11.77
C GLN A 27 3.39 2.49 -12.26
N HIS A 28 2.67 3.62 -12.28
CA HIS A 28 3.18 4.90 -12.75
C HIS A 28 3.84 5.73 -11.64
N ASP A 29 3.67 5.33 -10.38
CA ASP A 29 4.21 6.02 -9.22
C ASP A 29 5.51 5.37 -8.73
N ASP A 30 6.56 6.18 -8.54
CA ASP A 30 7.84 5.69 -7.99
C ASP A 30 7.73 5.40 -6.48
N LEU A 31 6.88 6.12 -5.75
CA LEU A 31 6.63 5.98 -4.31
C LEU A 31 5.13 5.98 -4.02
N VAL A 32 4.64 4.91 -3.39
CA VAL A 32 3.25 4.81 -2.95
C VAL A 32 3.18 4.56 -1.45
N VAL A 33 2.38 5.36 -0.75
CA VAL A 33 2.11 5.19 0.68
C VAL A 33 0.64 4.86 0.87
N LEU A 34 0.36 3.65 1.36
CA LEU A 34 -1.00 3.18 1.59
C LEU A 34 -1.31 3.22 3.09
N VAL A 35 -2.42 3.87 3.46
CA VAL A 35 -2.95 3.87 4.84
C VAL A 35 -4.28 3.14 4.83
N LEU A 36 -4.29 1.90 5.35
CA LEU A 36 -5.38 0.95 5.11
C LEU A 36 -6.01 0.50 6.43
N ALA A 37 -7.28 0.86 6.64
CA ALA A 37 -8.06 0.32 7.74
C ALA A 37 -8.54 -1.11 7.43
N THR A 38 -8.54 -2.00 8.42
CA THR A 38 -9.10 -3.34 8.30
C THR A 38 -10.43 -3.42 9.04
N TYR A 39 -11.49 -3.85 8.35
CA TYR A 39 -12.86 -3.91 8.89
C TYR A 39 -13.23 -5.36 9.27
N THR A 40 -14.50 -5.56 9.61
CA THR A 40 -15.04 -6.86 10.03
C THR A 40 -14.71 -7.97 9.02
N GLY A 41 -14.39 -9.17 9.52
CA GLY A 41 -13.96 -10.30 8.68
C GLY A 41 -12.56 -10.17 8.09
N GLY A 42 -11.83 -9.09 8.38
CA GLY A 42 -10.49 -8.84 7.85
C GLY A 42 -10.47 -8.18 6.47
N GLY A 43 -11.62 -7.72 5.98
CA GLY A 43 -11.78 -7.04 4.68
C GLY A 43 -11.36 -5.57 4.69
N ALA A 44 -11.51 -4.95 3.53
CA ALA A 44 -11.31 -3.51 3.37
C ALA A 44 -12.53 -2.74 3.91
N PRO A 45 -12.43 -1.42 4.11
CA PRO A 45 -13.61 -0.59 4.27
C PRO A 45 -14.47 -0.68 2.99
N GLU A 46 -15.80 -0.63 3.12
CA GLU A 46 -16.75 -0.85 2.00
C GLU A 46 -16.39 -0.06 0.73
N ARG A 47 -16.01 1.21 0.88
CA ARG A 47 -15.64 2.07 -0.25
C ARG A 47 -14.37 1.63 -0.99
N CYS A 48 -13.50 0.87 -0.34
CA CYS A 48 -12.23 0.39 -0.88
C CYS A 48 -12.30 -1.07 -1.33
N GLU A 49 -13.46 -1.72 -1.31
CA GLU A 49 -13.60 -3.12 -1.73
C GLU A 49 -13.28 -3.30 -3.22
N GLN A 50 -13.62 -2.32 -4.07
CA GLN A 50 -13.26 -2.39 -5.49
C GLN A 50 -11.74 -2.33 -5.67
N PHE A 51 -11.05 -1.38 -5.03
CA PHE A 51 -9.58 -1.33 -5.03
C PHE A 51 -8.95 -2.63 -4.56
N ARG A 52 -9.49 -3.24 -3.49
CA ARG A 52 -9.02 -4.54 -2.99
C ARG A 52 -9.21 -5.65 -4.03
N ALA A 53 -10.38 -5.70 -4.67
CA ALA A 53 -10.70 -6.69 -5.69
C ALA A 53 -9.76 -6.52 -6.90
N ASP A 54 -9.63 -5.30 -7.43
CA ASP A 54 -8.78 -5.01 -8.58
C ASP A 54 -7.32 -5.39 -8.30
N LEU A 55 -6.78 -5.02 -7.14
CA LEU A 55 -5.40 -5.36 -6.78
C LEU A 55 -5.20 -6.87 -6.62
N CYS A 56 -6.18 -7.57 -6.04
CA CYS A 56 -6.16 -9.03 -5.92
C CYS A 56 -6.20 -9.71 -7.30
N ASP A 57 -7.06 -9.23 -8.19
CA ASP A 57 -7.20 -9.76 -9.55
C ASP A 57 -5.90 -9.56 -10.32
N ILE A 58 -5.31 -8.36 -10.31
CA ILE A 58 -4.01 -8.07 -10.93
C ILE A 58 -2.92 -8.97 -10.33
N ALA A 59 -2.87 -9.15 -9.01
CA ALA A 59 -1.85 -9.96 -8.34
C ALA A 59 -1.97 -11.47 -8.60
N THR A 60 -3.13 -11.95 -9.04
CA THR A 60 -3.40 -13.38 -9.31
C THR A 60 -3.55 -13.70 -10.80
N ASP A 61 -3.67 -12.69 -11.65
CA ASP A 61 -3.77 -12.82 -13.09
C ASP A 61 -2.40 -13.02 -13.74
N PHE A 62 -2.27 -14.10 -14.51
CA PHE A 62 -1.03 -14.52 -15.16
C PHE A 62 -0.46 -13.51 -16.17
N ARG A 63 -1.27 -12.54 -16.63
CA ARG A 63 -0.84 -11.47 -17.54
C ARG A 63 0.03 -10.44 -16.83
N TYR A 64 -0.15 -10.27 -15.53
CA TYR A 64 0.67 -9.38 -14.71
C TYR A 64 1.81 -10.20 -14.10
N GLY A 65 3.03 -9.95 -14.59
CA GLY A 65 4.23 -10.62 -14.10
C GLY A 65 4.82 -9.91 -12.88
N GLY A 66 5.77 -10.57 -12.22
CA GLY A 66 6.56 -9.99 -11.11
C GLY A 66 7.49 -8.83 -11.49
N ALA A 67 7.24 -8.16 -12.61
CA ALA A 67 7.88 -6.91 -13.01
C ALA A 67 6.88 -5.75 -13.13
N PHE A 68 5.57 -5.98 -12.92
CA PHE A 68 4.52 -4.98 -13.06
C PHE A 68 4.78 -3.73 -12.21
N LEU A 69 5.24 -3.92 -10.96
CA LEU A 69 5.59 -2.85 -10.03
C LEU A 69 7.12 -2.70 -9.83
N ALA A 70 7.95 -3.16 -10.77
CA ALA A 70 9.42 -3.23 -10.60
C ALA A 70 10.10 -1.90 -10.22
N ARG A 71 9.47 -0.77 -10.54
CA ARG A 71 9.98 0.58 -10.22
C ARG A 71 9.46 1.14 -8.90
N GLN A 72 8.38 0.58 -8.36
CA GLN A 72 7.66 1.14 -7.23
C GLN A 72 8.34 0.80 -5.90
N THR A 73 8.47 1.80 -5.05
CA THR A 73 8.71 1.64 -3.61
C THR A 73 7.40 1.88 -2.86
N THR A 74 7.04 0.96 -1.97
CA THR A 74 5.73 0.98 -1.31
C THR A 74 5.88 0.92 0.21
N PHE A 75 5.12 1.75 0.90
CA PHE A 75 4.97 1.70 2.35
C PHE A 75 3.50 1.50 2.73
N VAL A 76 3.19 0.43 3.47
CA VAL A 76 1.83 0.12 3.90
C VAL A 76 1.70 0.32 5.40
N LEU A 77 0.84 1.26 5.80
CA LEU A 77 0.42 1.46 7.18
C LEU A 77 -0.95 0.81 7.38
N GLY A 78 -0.95 -0.35 8.02
CA GLY A 78 -2.18 -1.04 8.41
C GLY A 78 -2.76 -0.45 9.70
N LEU A 79 -4.05 -0.11 9.68
CA LEU A 79 -4.83 0.31 10.85
C LEU A 79 -5.80 -0.82 11.21
N GLY A 80 -5.55 -1.50 12.33
CA GLY A 80 -6.41 -2.58 12.79
C GLY A 80 -6.37 -2.73 14.31
N ASP A 81 -7.16 -3.66 14.84
CA ASP A 81 -7.17 -3.96 16.27
C ASP A 81 -6.73 -5.41 16.50
N VAL A 82 -5.74 -5.57 17.39
CA VAL A 82 -5.20 -6.88 17.80
C VAL A 82 -6.27 -7.79 18.41
N ALA A 83 -7.38 -7.24 18.90
CA ALA A 83 -8.54 -8.00 19.37
C ALA A 83 -9.13 -8.92 18.29
N TYR A 84 -8.91 -8.62 17.01
CA TYR A 84 -9.42 -9.41 15.88
C TYR A 84 -8.53 -10.59 15.49
N ALA A 85 -7.47 -10.88 16.26
CA ALA A 85 -6.62 -12.07 16.14
C ALA A 85 -6.18 -12.38 14.70
N ALA A 86 -6.73 -13.44 14.07
CA ALA A 86 -6.41 -13.83 12.70
C ALA A 86 -6.73 -12.75 11.65
N ASN A 87 -7.71 -11.88 11.94
CA ASN A 87 -8.10 -10.77 11.07
C ASN A 87 -7.35 -9.46 11.39
N TYR A 88 -6.44 -9.45 12.37
CA TYR A 88 -5.65 -8.27 12.70
C TYR A 88 -4.84 -7.80 11.49
N ASN A 89 -5.15 -6.61 10.99
CA ASN A 89 -4.51 -5.98 9.82
C ASN A 89 -4.51 -6.86 8.55
N ARG A 90 -5.48 -7.74 8.39
CA ARG A 90 -5.52 -8.70 7.27
C ARG A 90 -5.50 -8.01 5.91
N PHE A 91 -6.34 -7.00 5.68
CA PHE A 91 -6.34 -6.27 4.40
C PHE A 91 -4.98 -5.63 4.07
N ALA A 92 -4.31 -5.03 5.05
CA ALA A 92 -2.98 -4.46 4.87
C ALA A 92 -1.92 -5.52 4.54
N LYS A 93 -1.96 -6.68 5.23
CA LYS A 93 -1.05 -7.80 4.97
C LYS A 93 -1.26 -8.40 3.59
N ASP A 94 -2.52 -8.67 3.22
CA ASP A 94 -2.88 -9.20 1.90
C ASP A 94 -2.40 -8.22 0.81
N THR A 95 -2.59 -6.92 1.01
CA THR A 95 -2.08 -5.87 0.12
C THR A 95 -0.55 -5.90 -0.01
N CYS A 96 0.19 -6.05 1.09
CA CYS A 96 1.64 -6.19 1.05
C CYS A 96 2.08 -7.40 0.23
N ASP A 97 1.40 -8.54 0.39
CA ASP A 97 1.71 -9.77 -0.33
C ASP A 97 1.43 -9.64 -1.83
N TRP A 98 0.33 -8.99 -2.21
CA TRP A 98 0.02 -8.66 -3.60
C TRP A 98 1.03 -7.71 -4.23
N LEU A 99 1.44 -6.64 -3.52
CA LEU A 99 2.46 -5.72 -4.00
C LEU A 99 3.81 -6.43 -4.22
N ARG A 100 4.17 -7.35 -3.31
CA ARG A 100 5.38 -8.18 -3.44
C ARG A 100 5.28 -9.13 -4.64
N SER A 101 4.14 -9.80 -4.86
CA SER A 101 3.97 -10.71 -6.00
C SER A 101 4.05 -10.00 -7.34
N LEU A 102 3.61 -8.74 -7.39
CA LEU A 102 3.70 -7.87 -8.57
C LEU A 102 5.09 -7.26 -8.79
N GLY A 103 6.06 -7.56 -7.93
CA GLY A 103 7.45 -7.15 -8.11
C GLY A 103 7.82 -5.78 -7.57
N ALA A 104 7.03 -5.21 -6.66
CA ALA A 104 7.38 -3.94 -6.01
C ALA A 104 8.77 -4.03 -5.38
N ARG A 105 9.66 -3.11 -5.75
CA ARG A 105 11.11 -3.16 -5.45
C ARG A 105 11.40 -3.19 -3.96
N ARG A 106 10.60 -2.47 -3.18
CA ARG A 106 10.70 -2.36 -1.72
C ARG A 106 9.30 -2.23 -1.16
N VAL A 107 8.86 -3.24 -0.41
CA VAL A 107 7.59 -3.21 0.31
C VAL A 107 7.90 -3.26 1.80
N SER A 108 7.68 -2.14 2.47
CA SER A 108 7.77 -2.03 3.93
C SER A 108 6.37 -1.89 4.49
N GLU A 109 6.13 -2.50 5.65
CA GLU A 109 4.82 -2.41 6.30
C GLU A 109 4.93 -2.11 7.79
N ARG A 110 3.90 -1.43 8.30
CA ARG A 110 3.73 -1.19 9.73
C ARG A 110 2.29 -1.44 10.11
N LEU A 111 2.11 -2.33 11.09
CA LEU A 111 0.79 -2.73 11.56
C LEU A 111 0.50 -2.02 12.87
N ALA A 112 -0.38 -1.03 12.82
CA ALA A 112 -0.80 -0.26 13.98
C ALA A 112 -2.05 -0.88 14.61
N SER A 113 -2.16 -0.66 15.93
CA SER A 113 -3.35 -0.88 16.76
C SER A 113 -3.21 0.03 17.96
N GLU A 114 -4.31 0.49 18.56
CA GLU A 114 -4.25 1.30 19.79
C GLU A 114 -3.40 0.62 20.88
N LYS A 115 -3.50 -0.70 21.01
CA LYS A 115 -2.73 -1.49 22.00
C LYS A 115 -1.28 -1.79 21.58
N LYS A 116 -0.90 -1.47 20.33
CA LYS A 116 0.43 -1.74 19.75
C LYS A 116 0.93 -0.59 18.86
N ALA A 117 0.59 0.65 19.17
CA ALA A 117 1.11 1.80 18.44
C ALA A 117 2.51 2.14 18.97
N GLN A 118 3.54 1.87 18.18
CA GLN A 118 4.87 2.42 18.40
C GLN A 118 5.04 3.70 17.56
N PRO A 119 5.90 4.67 17.95
CA PRO A 119 6.22 5.84 17.13
C PRO A 119 6.88 5.45 15.81
N LEU A 120 6.50 6.11 14.71
CA LEU A 120 7.21 5.95 13.44
C LEU A 120 8.60 6.56 13.57
N VAL A 121 9.63 5.72 13.68
CA VAL A 121 11.03 6.13 13.61
C VAL A 121 11.45 5.93 12.16
N VAL A 122 11.69 7.05 11.47
CA VAL A 122 12.11 7.10 10.06
C VAL A 122 13.62 7.34 10.02
#